data_AF-A0AAV5MR71-F1
#
_entry.id   AF-A0AAV5MR71-F1
#
_cell.length_a   1.000
_cell.length_b   1.000
_cell.length_c   1.000
_cell.angle_alpha   90.00
_cell.angle_beta   90.00
_cell.angle_gamma   90.00
#
_symmetry.space_group_name_H-M   'P 1'
#
loop_
_entity.id
_entity.type
_entity.pdbx_description
1 polymer ?
#
loop_
_entity_poly.entity_id
_entity_poly.type
_entity_poly.pdbx_seq_one_letter_code
_entity_poly.pdbx_strand_id
1 'polypeptide(L)' 'MKKGEIQGEKMKNCELCEGAAGIYCESDQASLSWDCDRKVHGANFLVAKHTRSLLCHSCQSC' A
#
# COMPACT_ATOMS: atom_id res chain seq x y z
N MET A 1 9.03 15.71 23.62
CA MET A 1 9.70 14.68 22.80
C MET A 1 8.60 13.87 22.13
N LYS A 2 8.44 14.05 20.82
CA LYS A 2 7.29 13.52 20.06
C LYS A 2 7.31 11.99 20.16
N LYS A 3 6.25 11.43 20.76
CA LYS A 3 5.90 10.01 20.64
C LYS A 3 5.52 9.80 19.18
N GLY A 4 6.51 9.52 18.34
CA GLY A 4 6.29 9.08 16.97
C GLY A 4 6.09 7.58 17.04
N GLU A 5 4.84 7.16 16.95
CA GLU A 5 4.44 5.76 16.99
C GLU A 5 5.26 4.96 15.98
N ILE A 6 6.11 4.06 16.49
CA ILE A 6 6.76 3.03 15.70
C ILE A 6 5.64 2.06 15.34
N GLN A 7 4.91 2.35 14.25
CA GLN A 7 3.91 1.42 13.74
C GLN A 7 4.67 0.22 13.20
N GLY A 8 4.74 -0.79 14.06
CA GLY A 8 5.49 -2.02 13.85
C GLY A 8 5.24 -2.62 12.48
N GLU A 9 6.25 -3.33 12.02
CA GLU A 9 6.37 -4.15 10.82
C GLU A 9 5.27 -5.22 10.74
N LYS A 10 4.01 -4.80 10.67
CA LYS A 10 2.90 -5.68 10.33
C LYS A 10 2.84 -5.72 8.83
N MET A 11 3.24 -6.87 8.27
CA MET A 11 2.91 -7.26 6.91
C MET A 11 1.47 -6.85 6.61
N LYS A 12 1.31 -5.77 5.84
CA LYS A 12 -0.02 -5.23 5.56
C LYS A 12 -0.74 -6.23 4.67
N ASN A 13 -1.98 -6.53 5.00
CA ASN A 13 -2.83 -7.34 4.15
C ASN A 13 -3.51 -6.45 3.12
N CYS A 14 -3.81 -7.01 1.95
CA CYS A 14 -4.58 -6.34 0.93
C CYS A 14 -5.99 -6.10 1.48
N GLU A 15 -6.46 -4.86 1.47
CA GLU A 15 -7.79 -4.53 2.01
C GLU A 15 -8.94 -5.04 1.14
N LEU A 16 -8.64 -5.49 -0.08
CA LEU A 16 -9.63 -6.03 -1.01
C LEU A 16 -9.72 -7.56 -1.03
N CYS A 17 -8.61 -8.25 -0.79
CA CYS A 17 -8.55 -9.71 -0.91
C CYS A 17 -7.85 -10.40 0.27
N GLU A 18 -7.49 -9.64 1.30
CA GLU A 18 -6.82 -10.10 2.54
C GLU A 18 -5.46 -10.79 2.34
N GLY A 19 -4.97 -10.88 1.09
CA GLY A 19 -3.66 -11.41 0.72
C GLY A 19 -2.49 -10.52 1.15
N ALA A 20 -1.27 -10.83 0.72
CA ALA A 20 -0.11 -9.99 1.02
C ALA A 20 -0.18 -8.65 0.25
N ALA A 21 -0.28 -7.52 0.95
CA ALA A 21 -0.13 -6.21 0.33
C ALA A 21 1.35 -5.94 0.06
N GLY A 22 1.63 -5.42 -1.13
CA GLY A 22 2.97 -5.00 -1.56
C GLY A 22 3.00 -3.54 -2.01
N ILE A 23 1.85 -2.87 -2.05
CA ILE A 23 1.71 -1.49 -2.48
C ILE A 23 0.85 -0.76 -1.47
N TYR A 24 1.22 0.47 -1.17
CA TYR A 24 0.42 1.42 -0.40
C TYR A 24 0.06 2.60 -1.28
N CYS A 25 -1.23 2.88 -1.40
CA CYS A 25 -1.73 4.07 -2.04
C CYS A 25 -1.90 5.17 -0.99
N GLU A 26 -1.18 6.27 -1.12
CA GLU A 26 -1.30 7.40 -0.19
C GLU A 26 -2.63 8.15 -0.37
N SER A 27 -3.13 8.22 -1.60
CA SER A 27 -4.40 8.89 -1.93
C SER A 27 -5.60 8.21 -1.28
N ASP A 28 -5.62 6.88 -1.32
CA ASP A 28 -6.71 6.07 -0.75
C ASP A 28 -6.39 5.60 0.68
N GLN A 29 -5.19 5.92 1.17
CA GLN A 29 -4.61 5.42 2.42
C GLN A 29 -4.72 3.89 2.57
N ALA A 30 -4.66 3.19 1.44
CA ALA A 30 -5.03 1.79 1.34
C ALA A 30 -3.85 0.90 0.97
N SER A 31 -3.79 -0.29 1.57
CA SER A 31 -2.78 -1.31 1.30
C SER A 31 -3.34 -2.34 0.32
N LEU A 32 -2.69 -2.50 -0.84
CA LEU A 32 -3.14 -3.38 -1.91
C LEU A 32 -2.07 -4.39 -2.30
N SER A 33 -2.51 -5.59 -2.72
CA SER A 33 -1.66 -6.55 -3.42
C SER A 33 -1.41 -6.07 -4.86
N TRP A 34 -0.37 -6.59 -5.51
CA TRP A 34 -0.04 -6.23 -6.89
C TRP A 34 -1.20 -6.45 -7.88
N ASP A 35 -1.96 -7.54 -7.71
CA ASP A 35 -3.16 -7.82 -8.50
C ASP A 35 -4.27 -6.81 -8.24
N CYS A 36 -4.51 -6.45 -6.98
CA CYS A 36 -5.53 -5.50 -6.58
C CYS A 36 -5.17 -4.07 -6.99
N ASP A 37 -3.90 -3.68 -6.84
CA ASP A 37 -3.38 -2.41 -7.35
C ASP A 37 -3.65 -2.28 -8.84
N ARG A 38 -3.32 -3.29 -9.65
CA ARG A 38 -3.55 -3.23 -11.09
C ARG A 38 -5.03 -3.16 -11.45
N LYS A 39 -5.92 -3.79 -10.66
CA LYS A 39 -7.38 -3.69 -10.87
C LYS A 39 -7.91 -2.31 -10.49
N VAL A 40 -7.48 -1.76 -9.36
CA VAL A 40 -7.92 -0.45 -8.86
C VAL A 40 -7.30 0.67 -9.69
N HIS A 41 -5.97 0.75 -9.74
CA HIS A 41 -5.21 1.78 -10.46
C HIS A 41 -5.20 1.59 -11.98
N GLY A 42 -5.54 0.40 -12.49
CA GLY A 42 -5.76 0.17 -13.92
C GLY A 42 -7.19 0.37 -14.40
N ALA A 43 -8.18 0.52 -13.50
CA ALA A 43 -9.58 0.72 -13.90
C ALA A 43 -9.81 2.06 -14.61
N ASN A 44 -9.09 3.12 -14.22
CA ASN A 44 -9.21 4.43 -14.84
C ASN A 44 -7.91 5.24 -14.72
N PHE A 45 -7.68 6.17 -15.66
CA PHE A 45 -6.49 7.04 -15.66
C PHE A 45 -6.43 7.99 -14.45
N LEU A 46 -7.58 8.30 -13.83
CA LEU A 46 -7.66 9.15 -12.64
C LEU A 46 -6.97 8.47 -11.45
N VAL A 47 -7.33 7.22 -11.20
CA VAL A 47 -6.76 6.41 -10.12
C VAL A 47 -5.33 5.95 -10.43
N ALA A 48 -4.97 5.81 -11.72
CA ALA A 48 -3.57 5.57 -12.13
C ALA A 48 -2.60 6.69 -11.71
N LYS A 49 -3.09 7.92 -11.48
CA LYS A 49 -2.29 9.06 -11.02
C LYS A 49 -2.06 9.08 -9.51
N HIS A 50 -2.73 8.22 -8.74
CA HIS A 50 -2.54 8.18 -7.30
C HIS A 50 -1.07 7.85 -6.97
N THR A 51 -0.54 8.50 -5.94
CA THR A 51 0.81 8.22 -5.45
C THR A 51 0.82 6.87 -4.77
N ARG A 52 1.71 5.99 -5.25
CA ARG A 52 1.84 4.61 -4.79
C ARG A 52 3.27 4.38 -4.33
N SER A 53 3.40 3.85 -3.13
CA SER A 53 4.67 3.49 -2.51
C SER A 53 4.75 1.98 -2.40
N LEU A 54 5.86 1.40 -2.85
CA LEU A 54 6.09 -0.03 -2.72
C LEU A 54 6.35 -0.35 -1.24
N LEU A 55 5.54 -1.24 -0.69
CA LEU A 55 5.80 -1.82 0.62
C LEU A 55 6.87 -2.89 0.41
N CYS A 56 8.14 -2.50 0.54
CA CYS A 56 9.22 -3.48 0.47
C CYS A 56 9.20 -4.36 1.74
N HIS A 57 8.83 -5.64 1.60
CA HIS A 57 8.86 -6.59 2.72
C HIS A 57 10.29 -6.88 3.22
N SER A 58 11.30 -6.67 2.37
CA SER A 58 12.72 -6.94 2.66
C SER A 58 13.50 -5.70 3.10
N CYS A 59 12.97 -4.51 2.85
CA CYS A 59 13.58 -3.23 3.10
C CYS A 59 12.55 -2.45 3.91
N GLN A 60 12.62 -2.54 5.23
CA GLN A 60 11.74 -1.82 6.16
C GLN A 60 12.07 -0.31 6.19
N SER A 61 12.32 0.30 5.04
CA SER A 61 12.54 1.74 4.89
C SER A 61 11.99 2.14 3.53
N CYS A 62 10.93 2.95 3.55
CA CYS A 62 10.57 3.84 2.44
C CYS A 62 11.55 5.02 2.40
#